data_AF-A0A3D2P7Y7-F1
#
_entry.id   AF-A0A3D2P7Y7-F1
#
_cell.length_a   1.000
_cell.length_b   1.000
_cell.length_c   1.000
_cell.angle_alpha   90.00
_cell.angle_beta   90.00
_cell.angle_gamma   90.00
#
_symmetry.space_group_name_H-M   'P 1'
#
loop_
_entity.id
_entity.type
_entity.pdbx_description
1 polymer ?
#
loop_
_entity_poly.entity_id
_entity_poly.type
_entity_poly.pdbx_seq_one_letter_code
_entity_poly.pdbx_strand_id
1 'polypeptide(L)' 'MVCKSFGGNVIGSGGISSLEEIKNLKGLEPLGLKGIIIGKALYTEKVKLSEAIKIGESVS' A
#
# COMPACT_ATOMS: atom_id res chain seq x y z
N MET A 1 13.37 3.07 1.25
CA MET A 1 14.61 2.35 1.61
C MET A 1 14.50 1.55 2.92
N VAL A 2 13.54 1.84 3.81
CA VAL A 2 13.35 1.12 5.09
C VAL A 2 12.99 -0.37 4.92
N CYS A 3 12.12 -0.75 3.97
CA CYS A 3 11.70 -2.15 3.80
C CYS A 3 12.89 -3.09 3.54
N LYS A 4 13.85 -2.66 2.71
CA LYS A 4 15.04 -3.46 2.36
C LYS A 4 16.02 -3.68 3.53
N SER A 5 16.05 -2.76 4.51
CA SER A 5 17.01 -2.82 5.64
C SER A 5 16.43 -3.38 6.93
N PHE A 6 15.11 -3.36 7.12
CA PHE A 6 14.48 -3.71 8.40
C PHE A 6 14.46 -5.24 8.68
N GLY A 7 14.56 -6.07 7.64
CA GLY A 7 14.60 -7.54 7.78
C GLY A 7 13.30 -8.17 8.32
N GLY A 8 12.24 -7.37 8.48
CA GLY A 8 10.94 -7.79 8.99
C GLY A 8 9.78 -7.14 8.24
N ASN A 9 8.56 -7.42 8.69
CA ASN A 9 7.35 -6.89 8.08
C ASN A 9 7.21 -5.38 8.33
N VAL A 10 7.11 -4.59 7.26
CA VAL A 10 6.92 -3.15 7.32
C VAL A 10 5.51 -2.78 6.87
N ILE A 11 4.91 -1.79 7.55
CA ILE A 11 3.65 -1.17 7.14
C ILE A 11 3.97 0.27 6.69
N GLY A 12 3.60 0.60 5.46
CA GLY A 12 3.80 1.94 4.90
C GLY A 12 2.67 2.90 5.28
N SER A 13 2.97 3.94 6.06
CA SER A 13 2.06 5.04 6.33
C SER A 13 2.57 6.32 5.65
N GLY A 14 2.31 6.47 4.35
CA GLY A 14 2.85 7.56 3.56
C GLY A 14 1.81 8.13 2.61
N GLY A 15 0.90 8.97 3.12
CA GLY A 15 0.13 9.92 2.32
C GLY A 15 -0.50 9.44 1.00
N ILE A 16 -0.84 8.15 0.88
CA ILE A 16 -1.30 7.54 -0.37
C ILE A 16 -2.51 8.31 -0.87
N SER A 17 -2.40 8.89 -2.06
CA SER A 17 -3.43 9.76 -2.64
C SER A 17 -3.97 9.28 -3.98
N SER A 18 -3.44 8.18 -4.53
CA SER A 18 -3.84 7.63 -5.83
C SER A 18 -3.74 6.11 -5.86
N LEU A 19 -4.47 5.46 -6.77
CA LEU A 19 -4.42 4.00 -6.98
C LEU A 19 -3.07 3.52 -7.55
N GLU A 20 -2.39 4.34 -8.34
CA GLU A 20 -1.06 4.02 -8.88
C GLU A 20 -0.01 3.86 -7.78
N GLU A 21 -0.06 4.71 -6.75
CA GLU A 21 0.82 4.60 -5.59
C GLU A 21 0.63 3.24 -4.90
N ILE A 22 -0.61 2.76 -4.77
CA ILE A 22 -0.92 1.45 -4.18
C ILE A 22 -0.31 0.32 -5.01
N LYS A 23 -0.40 0.41 -6.35
CA LYS A 23 0.24 -0.58 -7.25
C LYS A 23 1.75 -0.58 -7.13
N ASN A 24 2.38 0.60 -7.08
CA ASN A 24 3.83 0.74 -6.91
C ASN A 24 4.27 0.17 -5.56
N LEU A 25 3.52 0.45 -4.49
CA LEU A 25 3.79 -0.06 -3.15
C LEU A 25 3.60 -1.58 -3.07
N LYS A 26 2.61 -2.15 -3.77
CA LYS A 26 2.45 -3.61 -3.87
C LYS A 26 3.68 -4.30 -4.45
N GLY A 27 4.39 -3.68 -5.40
CA GLY A 27 5.67 -4.17 -5.91
C GLY A 27 6.78 -4.30 -4.85
N LEU A 28 6.60 -3.70 -3.66
CA LEU A 28 7.52 -3.79 -2.53
C LEU A 28 7.16 -4.93 -1.56
N GLU A 29 6.09 -5.70 -1.77
CA GLU A 29 5.80 -6.94 -1.04
C GLU A 29 7.03 -7.86 -0.89
N PRO A 30 7.77 -8.20 -1.96
CA PRO A 30 8.96 -9.06 -1.85
C PRO A 30 10.10 -8.43 -1.03
N LEU A 31 10.05 -7.12 -0.79
CA LEU A 31 11.01 -6.41 0.05
C LEU A 31 10.54 -6.31 1.52
N GLY A 32 9.47 -7.01 1.90
CA GLY A 32 8.95 -7.03 3.27
C GLY A 32 7.85 -6.00 3.56
N LEU A 33 7.30 -5.30 2.56
CA LEU A 33 6.14 -4.44 2.77
C LEU A 33 4.88 -5.30 2.89
N LYS A 34 4.31 -5.41 4.08
CA LYS A 34 3.14 -6.24 4.35
C LYS A 34 1.81 -5.51 4.15
N GLY A 35 1.83 -4.18 4.14
CA GLY A 35 0.62 -3.40 3.98
C GLY A 35 0.88 -1.91 4.00
N ILE A 36 -0.18 -1.16 3.74
CA ILE A 36 -0.17 0.29 3.73
C ILE A 36 -1.39 0.83 4.47
N ILE A 37 -1.23 1.99 5.10
CA ILE A 37 -2.33 2.67 5.81
C ILE A 37 -2.81 3.82 4.96
N ILE A 38 -4.08 3.76 4.54
CA ILE A 38 -4.73 4.81 3.76
C ILE A 38 -5.74 5.50 4.67
N GLY A 39 -5.56 6.81 4.88
CA GLY A 39 -6.46 7.63 5.68
C GLY A 39 -7.23 8.63 4.81
N LYS A 40 -6.74 9.88 4.79
CA LYS A 40 -7.39 11.04 4.13
C LYS A 40 -7.84 10.78 2.68
N ALA A 41 -7.15 9.95 1.91
CA ALA A 41 -7.51 9.68 0.52
C ALA A 41 -8.79 8.86 0.33
N LEU A 42 -9.20 8.08 1.34
CA LEU A 42 -10.49 7.38 1.34
C LEU A 42 -11.64 8.39 1.50
N TYR A 43 -11.48 9.34 2.42
CA TYR A 43 -12.51 10.35 2.73
C TYR A 43 -12.56 11.51 1.73
N THR A 44 -11.51 11.70 0.93
CA THR A 44 -11.46 12.75 -0.11
C THR A 44 -11.79 12.21 -1.50
N GLU A 45 -12.35 10.99 -1.59
CA GLU A 45 -12.74 10.29 -2.82
C GLU A 45 -11.61 10.11 -3.85
N LYS A 46 -10.36 10.38 -3.47
CA LYS A 46 -9.19 10.20 -4.33
C LYS A 46 -8.85 8.73 -4.55
N VAL A 47 -9.18 7.89 -3.57
CA VAL A 47 -8.97 6.44 -3.62
C VAL A 47 -10.28 5.76 -3.24
N LYS A 48 -10.80 4.91 -4.13
CA LYS A 48 -11.93 4.03 -3.82
C LYS A 48 -11.46 2.81 -3.05
N LEU A 49 -12.06 2.57 -1.88
CA LEU A 49 -11.72 1.44 -1.02
C LEU A 49 -11.81 0.10 -1.77
N SER A 50 -12.88 -0.13 -2.55
CA SER A 50 -13.05 -1.37 -3.32
C SER A 50 -11.93 -1.62 -4.32
N GLU A 51 -11.43 -0.58 -4.98
CA GLU A 51 -10.32 -0.69 -5.93
C GLU A 51 -8.99 -0.91 -5.20
N ALA A 52 -8.79 -0.24 -4.07
CA ALA A 52 -7.62 -0.46 -3.21
C ALA A 52 -7.57 -1.91 -2.68
N ILE A 53 -8.71 -2.47 -2.26
CA ILE A 53 -8.82 -3.87 -1.82
C ILE A 53 -8.51 -4.82 -2.97
N LYS A 54 -9.09 -4.62 -4.16
CA LYS A 54 -8.76 -5.46 -5.34
C LYS A 54 -7.28 -5.45 -5.69
N ILE A 55 -6.61 -4.30 -5.55
CA ILE A 55 -5.17 -4.21 -5.78
C ILE A 55 -4.42 -4.93 -4.64
N GLY A 56 -4.84 -4.76 -3.39
CA GLY A 56 -4.20 -5.33 -2.20
C GLY A 56 -4.43 -6.83 -2.01
N GLU A 57 -5.53 -7.38 -2.52
CA GLU A 57 -5.77 -8.82 -2.54
C GLU A 57 -4.72 -9.48 -3.46
N SER A 58 -3.81 -10.21 -2.84
CA SER A 58 -2.95 -11.16 -3.54
C SER A 58 -3.74 -12.45 -3.65
N VAL A 59 -4.39 -12.63 -4.80
CA VAL A 59 -4.98 -13.91 -5.20
C VAL A 59 -3.87 -14.95 -5.08
N SER A 60 -4.02 -15.84 -4.09
CA SER A 60 -3.17 -17.01 -3.87
C SER A 60 -3.49 -18.09 -4.90
#